data_AF-A0A533SFF4-F1
#
_entry.id   AF-A0A533SFF4-F1
#
_cell.length_a   1.000
_cell.length_b   1.000
_cell.length_c   1.000
_cell.angle_alpha   90.00
_cell.angle_beta   90.00
_cell.angle_gamma   90.00
#
_symmetry.space_group_name_H-M   'P 1'
#
loop_
_entity.id
_entity.type
_entity.pdbx_description
1 polymer ?
#
loop_
_entity_poly.entity_id
_entity_poly.type
_entity_poly.pdbx_seq_one_letter_code
_entity_poly.pdbx_strand_id
1 'polypeptide(L)'
;TFAISGDPRTSSAVIADLPDVRERVMIIWQTDPEIPNLNLSYMPSLPAEMRPALTQAFLDLAKTEDGKALLSAAAGNYEIQDMRVVDDSIYDPLRDAVNALNFDLYNALGR
;
A
#
# COMPACT_ATOMS: atom_id res chain seq x y z
N THR A 1 -1.29 -0.73 -9.49
CA THR A 1 -2.01 0.48 -8.99
C THR A 1 -1.39 0.91 -7.69
N PHE A 2 -1.26 2.21 -7.44
CA PHE A 2 -0.75 2.72 -6.16
C PHE A 2 -1.72 2.38 -5.02
N ALA A 3 -1.17 2.19 -3.82
CA ALA A 3 -1.79 1.74 -2.56
C ALA A 3 -2.96 2.58 -2.01
N ILE A 4 -3.59 3.42 -2.82
CA ILE A 4 -4.64 4.36 -2.42
C ILE A 4 -6.01 4.02 -3.03
N SER A 5 -6.05 3.22 -4.09
CA SER A 5 -7.30 2.68 -4.64
C SER A 5 -7.01 1.33 -5.29
N GLY A 6 -7.79 0.32 -4.94
CA GLY A 6 -7.74 -0.97 -5.59
C GLY A 6 -9.15 -1.47 -5.78
N ASP A 7 -9.61 -1.61 -7.02
CA ASP A 7 -10.74 -2.47 -7.31
C ASP A 7 -10.26 -3.91 -7.08
N PRO A 8 -10.71 -4.62 -6.02
CA PRO A 8 -10.21 -5.96 -5.72
C PRO A 8 -10.46 -6.93 -6.88
N ARG A 9 -11.48 -6.66 -7.72
CA ARG A 9 -11.83 -7.44 -8.90
C ARG A 9 -10.77 -7.37 -10.01
N THR A 10 -9.80 -6.45 -9.92
CA THR A 10 -8.68 -6.37 -10.85
C THR A 10 -7.41 -7.05 -10.33
N SER A 11 -7.41 -7.58 -9.10
CA SER A 11 -6.28 -8.30 -8.55
C SER A 11 -6.07 -9.63 -9.29
N SER A 12 -4.81 -9.95 -9.62
CA SER A 12 -4.42 -11.22 -10.22
C SER A 12 -4.84 -12.42 -9.37
N ALA A 13 -4.67 -12.35 -8.04
CA ALA A 13 -5.10 -13.39 -7.11
C ALA A 13 -6.62 -13.60 -7.14
N VAL A 14 -7.40 -12.51 -7.12
CA VAL A 14 -8.87 -12.59 -7.16
C VAL A 14 -9.36 -13.14 -8.50
N ILE A 15 -8.76 -12.70 -9.61
CA ILE A 15 -9.13 -13.19 -10.96
C ILE A 15 -8.79 -14.68 -11.12
N ALA A 16 -7.71 -15.16 -10.50
CA ALA A 16 -7.35 -16.57 -10.52
C ALA A 16 -8.39 -17.45 -9.83
N ASP A 17 -8.92 -16.99 -8.68
CA ASP A 17 -9.94 -17.73 -7.91
C ASP A 17 -11.35 -17.53 -8.47
N LEU A 18 -11.66 -16.34 -9.00
CA LEU A 18 -12.96 -15.91 -9.49
C LEU A 18 -12.82 -15.27 -10.90
N PRO A 19 -12.71 -16.07 -11.97
CA PRO A 19 -12.45 -15.56 -13.32
C PRO A 19 -13.53 -14.62 -13.87
N ASP A 20 -14.77 -14.73 -13.38
CA ASP A 20 -15.94 -13.95 -13.79
C ASP A 20 -16.34 -12.85 -12.78
N VAL A 21 -15.44 -12.50 -11.86
CA VAL A 21 -15.72 -11.55 -10.77
C VAL A 21 -16.16 -10.18 -11.29
N ARG A 22 -15.67 -9.75 -12.46
CA ARG A 22 -15.96 -8.43 -13.03
C ARG A 22 -17.37 -8.37 -13.65
N GLU A 23 -17.89 -9.50 -14.09
CA GLU A 23 -19.22 -9.67 -14.65
C GLU A 23 -20.28 -9.90 -13.57
N ARG A 24 -19.91 -10.60 -12.50
CA ARG A 24 -20.83 -11.04 -11.44
C ARG A 24 -20.94 -10.07 -10.27
N VAL A 25 -19.87 -9.33 -9.96
CA VAL A 25 -19.83 -8.41 -8.82
C VAL A 25 -19.96 -6.98 -9.32
N MET A 26 -21.06 -6.32 -8.98
CA MET A 26 -21.29 -4.91 -9.33
C MET A 26 -20.76 -3.99 -8.23
N ILE A 27 -20.08 -2.91 -8.61
CA ILE A 27 -19.72 -1.83 -7.68
C ILE A 27 -20.95 -0.95 -7.49
N ILE A 28 -21.50 -0.94 -6.28
CA ILE A 28 -22.60 -0.04 -5.90
C ILE A 28 -22.11 1.32 -5.40
N TRP A 29 -20.91 1.35 -4.81
CA TRP A 29 -20.27 2.55 -4.28
C TRP A 29 -18.79 2.27 -3.97
N GLN A 30 -17.96 3.31 -4.03
CA GLN A 30 -16.55 3.28 -3.66
C GLN A 30 -16.19 4.59 -2.94
N THR A 31 -15.36 4.52 -1.90
CA THR A 31 -14.81 5.70 -1.23
C THR A 31 -13.83 6.43 -2.14
N ASP A 32 -13.54 7.70 -1.83
CA ASP A 32 -12.38 8.37 -2.41
C ASP A 32 -11.07 7.66 -2.00
N PRO A 33 -10.06 7.67 -2.88
CA PRO A 33 -8.81 6.94 -2.67
C PRO A 33 -7.85 7.71 -1.75
N GLU A 34 -8.28 8.00 -0.52
CA GLU A 34 -7.58 8.93 0.37
C GLU A 34 -6.65 8.23 1.35
N ILE A 35 -6.91 6.97 1.70
CA ILE A 35 -6.16 6.26 2.75
C ILE A 35 -5.14 5.32 2.12
N PRO A 36 -3.82 5.56 2.28
CA PRO A 36 -2.79 4.63 1.84
C PRO A 36 -2.86 3.33 2.66
N ASN A 37 -2.93 2.19 1.97
CA ASN A 37 -3.04 0.87 2.60
C ASN A 37 -1.71 0.10 2.70
N LEU A 38 -0.66 0.58 2.04
CA LEU A 38 0.66 -0.05 2.04
C LEU A 38 1.76 1.01 1.98
N ASN A 39 2.79 0.83 2.80
CA ASN A 39 3.97 1.68 2.82
C ASN A 39 5.24 0.88 3.15
N LEU A 40 6.38 1.52 2.86
CA LEU A 40 7.67 1.14 3.42
C LEU A 40 8.08 2.25 4.40
N SER A 41 8.25 1.88 5.66
CA SER A 41 8.66 2.80 6.72
C SER A 41 10.01 2.39 7.29
N TYR A 42 10.82 3.37 7.70
CA TYR A 42 12.08 3.13 8.39
C TYR A 42 11.89 3.07 9.89
N MET A 43 12.67 2.23 10.56
CA MET A 43 12.76 2.25 12.02
C MET A 43 13.31 3.61 12.49
N PRO A 44 12.79 4.18 13.60
CA PRO A 44 13.26 5.47 14.11
C PRO A 44 14.77 5.51 14.39
N SER A 45 15.35 4.39 14.77
CA SER A 45 16.78 4.24 15.09
C SER A 45 17.70 4.16 13.87
N LEU A 46 17.16 4.09 12.64
CA LEU A 46 17.98 4.06 11.43
C LEU A 46 18.66 5.43 11.23
N PRO A 47 20.01 5.48 11.08
CA PRO A 47 20.74 6.73 10.87
C PRO A 47 20.18 7.54 9.69
N ALA A 48 20.04 8.84 9.88
CA ALA A 48 19.35 9.72 8.93
C ALA A 48 20.08 9.78 7.58
N GLU A 49 21.40 9.72 7.61
CA GLU A 49 22.29 9.72 6.44
C GLU A 49 22.10 8.48 5.54
N MET A 50 21.59 7.37 6.07
CA MET A 50 21.36 6.16 5.29
C MET A 50 20.04 6.19 4.52
N ARG A 51 19.06 6.97 4.99
CA ARG A 51 17.69 6.96 4.45
C ARG A 51 17.66 7.36 2.96
N PRO A 52 18.33 8.42 2.50
CA PRO A 52 18.30 8.81 1.09
C PRO A 52 18.86 7.72 0.17
N ALA A 53 19.96 7.07 0.56
CA ALA A 53 20.57 6.01 -0.22
C ALA A 53 19.65 4.78 -0.33
N LEU A 54 19.01 4.39 0.78
CA LEU A 54 18.06 3.27 0.78
C LEU A 54 16.79 3.61 -0.01
N THR A 55 16.25 4.81 0.16
CA THR A 55 15.07 5.27 -0.60
C THR A 55 15.35 5.21 -2.10
N GLN A 56 16.50 5.73 -2.54
CA GLN A 56 16.89 5.71 -3.95
C GLN A 56 17.05 4.28 -4.47
N ALA A 57 17.68 3.38 -3.70
CA ALA A 57 17.83 1.98 -4.08
C ALA A 57 16.48 1.27 -4.29
N PHE A 58 15.49 1.49 -3.42
CA PHE A 58 14.16 0.92 -3.60
C PHE A 58 13.43 1.47 -4.83
N LEU A 59 13.52 2.78 -5.08
CA LEU A 59 12.96 3.40 -6.27
C LEU A 59 13.60 2.87 -7.56
N ASP A 60 14.91 2.59 -7.53
CA ASP A 60 15.62 2.04 -8.69
C ASP A 60 15.26 0.58 -8.95
N LEU A 61 15.05 -0.22 -7.89
CA LEU A 61 14.50 -1.57 -8.02
C LEU A 61 13.11 -1.57 -8.66
N ALA A 62 12.22 -0.65 -8.23
CA ALA A 62 10.86 -0.57 -8.77
C ALA A 62 10.80 -0.25 -10.28
N LYS A 63 11.89 0.24 -10.89
CA LYS A 63 11.96 0.55 -12.33
C LYS A 63 12.20 -0.68 -13.21
N THR A 64 12.61 -1.81 -12.66
CA THR A 64 12.91 -3.02 -13.42
C THR A 64 11.93 -4.14 -13.09
N GLU A 65 11.65 -5.02 -14.04
CA GLU A 65 10.73 -6.14 -13.82
C GLU A 65 11.26 -7.12 -12.76
N ASP A 66 12.57 -7.43 -12.80
CA ASP A 66 13.22 -8.25 -11.78
C ASP A 66 13.16 -7.59 -10.39
N GLY A 67 13.36 -6.29 -10.32
CA GLY A 67 13.28 -5.54 -9.06
C GLY A 67 11.86 -5.51 -8.48
N LYS A 68 10.83 -5.32 -9.31
CA LYS A 68 9.42 -5.46 -8.90
C LYS A 68 9.11 -6.86 -8.40
N ALA A 69 9.62 -7.90 -9.07
CA ALA A 69 9.44 -9.29 -8.64
C ALA A 69 10.09 -9.54 -7.26
N LEU A 70 11.30 -9.02 -7.03
CA LEU A 70 11.99 -9.09 -5.74
C LEU A 70 11.23 -8.34 -4.64
N LEU A 71 10.77 -7.12 -4.92
CA LEU A 71 9.96 -6.33 -3.98
C LEU A 71 8.67 -7.07 -3.61
N SER A 72 7.98 -7.63 -4.60
CA SER A 72 6.74 -8.38 -4.40
C SER A 72 6.95 -9.63 -3.55
N ALA A 73 8.03 -10.38 -3.83
CA ALA A 73 8.41 -11.54 -3.03
C ALA A 73 8.75 -11.17 -1.57
N ALA A 74 9.51 -10.08 -1.38
CA ALA A 74 9.86 -9.58 -0.05
C ALA A 74 8.64 -9.10 0.77
N ALA A 75 7.59 -8.63 0.08
CA ALA A 75 6.34 -8.18 0.69
C ALA A 75 5.32 -9.31 0.91
N GLY A 76 5.76 -10.59 0.97
CA GLY A 76 4.87 -11.72 1.21
C GLY A 76 4.00 -12.08 0.02
N ASN A 77 4.56 -11.97 -1.20
CA ASN A 77 3.87 -12.16 -2.48
C ASN A 77 2.76 -11.13 -2.77
N TYR A 78 2.85 -9.95 -2.16
CA TYR A 78 2.00 -8.81 -2.54
C TYR A 78 2.51 -8.20 -3.86
N GLU A 79 1.62 -7.97 -4.83
CA GLU A 79 2.00 -7.47 -6.15
C GLU A 79 2.38 -5.99 -6.12
N ILE A 80 3.69 -5.70 -6.07
CA ILE A 80 4.25 -4.33 -6.07
C ILE A 80 4.59 -3.91 -7.49
N GLN A 81 3.85 -2.92 -7.98
CA GLN A 81 3.97 -2.42 -9.36
C GLN A 81 4.86 -1.17 -9.49
N ASP A 82 4.93 -0.35 -8.44
CA ASP A 82 5.70 0.88 -8.42
C ASP A 82 5.90 1.38 -6.98
N MET A 83 6.83 2.32 -6.78
CA MET A 83 7.08 2.99 -5.51
C MET A 83 7.23 4.50 -5.72
N ARG A 84 6.76 5.28 -4.75
CA ARG A 84 6.94 6.73 -4.74
C ARG A 84 7.29 7.22 -3.35
N VAL A 85 8.08 8.28 -3.29
CA VAL A 85 8.33 9.01 -2.03
C VAL A 85 7.09 9.80 -1.69
N VAL A 86 6.66 9.72 -0.44
CA VAL A 86 5.52 10.47 0.10
C VAL A 86 5.94 11.14 1.40
N ASP A 87 5.28 12.25 1.70
CA ASP A 87 5.35 12.88 3.02
C ASP A 87 4.40 12.20 4.00
N ASP A 88 4.68 12.32 5.30
CA ASP A 88 3.81 11.78 6.36
C ASP A 88 2.40 12.41 6.37
N SER A 89 2.25 13.62 5.82
CA SER A 89 0.96 14.30 5.68
C SER A 89 -0.05 13.52 4.83
N ILE A 90 0.40 12.52 4.04
CA ILE A 90 -0.52 11.65 3.29
C ILE A 90 -1.46 10.84 4.20
N TYR A 91 -1.12 10.68 5.49
CA TYR A 91 -1.94 10.01 6.48
C TYR A 91 -2.86 10.94 7.27
N ASP A 92 -2.84 12.24 7.01
CA ASP A 92 -3.68 13.21 7.74
C ASP A 92 -5.19 12.91 7.61
N PRO A 93 -5.73 12.54 6.42
CA PRO A 93 -7.14 12.15 6.31
C PRO A 93 -7.51 10.96 7.19
N LEU A 94 -6.60 9.99 7.34
CA LEU A 94 -6.80 8.85 8.24
C LEU A 94 -6.78 9.31 9.71
N ARG A 95 -5.84 10.18 10.10
CA ARG A 95 -5.77 10.72 11.46
C ARG A 95 -7.03 11.49 11.83
N ASP A 96 -7.54 12.30 10.91
CA ASP A 96 -8.77 13.06 11.09
C ASP A 96 -10.00 12.15 11.26
N ALA A 97 -10.11 11.10 10.45
CA ALA A 97 -11.19 10.13 10.57
C ALA A 97 -11.13 9.38 11.92
N VAL A 98 -9.95 8.92 12.34
CA VAL A 98 -9.73 8.25 13.64
C VAL A 98 -10.10 9.16 14.80
N ASN A 99 -9.68 10.43 14.75
CA ASN A 99 -10.00 11.43 15.77
C ASN A 99 -11.51 11.71 15.84
N ALA A 100 -12.18 11.86 14.69
CA ALA A 100 -13.62 12.08 14.62
C ALA A 100 -14.43 10.91 15.18
N LEU A 101 -13.92 9.68 15.02
CA LEU A 101 -14.52 8.46 15.57
C LEU A 101 -14.17 8.23 17.05
N ASN A 102 -13.25 9.01 17.62
CA ASN A 102 -12.66 8.77 18.94
C ASN A 102 -12.19 7.31 19.10
N PHE A 103 -11.62 6.77 18.03
CA PHE A 103 -11.21 5.37 17.95
C PHE A 103 -9.74 5.24 18.36
N ASP A 104 -9.44 4.34 19.28
CA ASP A 104 -8.06 4.00 19.61
C ASP A 104 -7.52 2.98 18.59
N LEU A 105 -6.60 3.44 17.74
CA LEU A 105 -5.94 2.61 16.72
C LEU A 105 -5.25 1.38 17.29
N TYR A 106 -4.76 1.43 18.54
CA TYR A 106 -4.11 0.28 19.15
C TYR A 106 -5.08 -0.89 19.38
N ASN A 107 -6.39 -0.62 19.50
CA ASN A 107 -7.40 -1.66 19.58
C ASN A 107 -7.61 -2.39 18.25
N ALA A 108 -7.27 -1.77 17.11
CA ALA A 108 -7.34 -2.42 15.80
C ALA A 108 -6.16 -3.37 15.52
N LEU A 109 -5.09 -3.32 16.31
CA LEU A 109 -3.88 -4.11 16.06
C LEU A 109 -4.01 -5.59 16.42
N GLY A 110 -5.17 -6.04 16.92
CA GLY A 110 -5.45 -7.45 17.21
C GLY A 110 -4.39 -8.09 18.10
N ARG A 111 -4.41 -7.77 19.40
CA ARG A 111 -3.61 -8.50 20.39
C ARG A 111 -4.18 -9.88 20.68
#